data_AF-A0A0G1FF78-F1
#
_entry.id   AF-A0A0G1FF78-F1
#
_cell.length_a   1.000
_cell.length_b   1.000
_cell.length_c   1.000
_cell.angle_alpha   90.00
_cell.angle_beta   90.00
_cell.angle_gamma   90.00
#
_symmetry.space_group_name_H-M   'P 1'
#
loop_
_entity.id
_entity.type
_entity.pdbx_description
1 polymer ?
#
loop_
_entity_poly.entity_id
_entity_poly.type
_entity_poly.pdbx_seq_one_letter_code
_entity_poly.pdbx_strand_id
1 'polypeptide(L)'
;MKKFLFGSLVSTLLFVIVLFFPKGASANEGIINLRGAGTFGSCFAASVFVDGTYKILMTCRDLRIALTSEKNIYVAWVEDDAAKQKRLGEIVNGKMSTLTDIKFVRIFITAETSGYGNKPSEDVLLTGFVEPINFGPGIASTPILTPTPIPSRSETVLTPKVTKTTEPGNSGLGSALSTVFKIALLGFGVLLLVVGVFSFLSRRRSL
;
A
#
# COMPACT_ATOMS: atom_id res chain seq x y z
N MET A 1 -56.41 25.77 1.43
CA MET A 1 -55.94 24.42 1.81
C MET A 1 -55.07 23.74 0.74
N LYS A 2 -55.36 23.84 -0.57
CA LYS A 2 -54.54 23.21 -1.66
C LYS A 2 -53.06 23.65 -1.74
N LYS A 3 -52.71 24.87 -1.29
CA LYS A 3 -51.33 25.40 -1.33
C LYS A 3 -50.36 24.71 -0.34
N PHE A 4 -50.89 24.19 0.77
CA PHE A 4 -50.06 23.49 1.78
C PHE A 4 -49.71 22.05 1.36
N LEU A 5 -50.61 21.39 0.62
CA LEU A 5 -50.38 20.04 0.10
C LEU A 5 -49.28 20.03 -0.98
N PHE A 6 -49.22 21.05 -1.83
CA PHE A 6 -48.17 21.19 -2.84
C PHE A 6 -46.79 21.45 -2.24
N GLY A 7 -46.70 22.28 -1.19
CA GLY A 7 -45.44 22.55 -0.50
C GLY A 7 -44.86 21.31 0.20
N SER A 8 -45.73 20.49 0.80
CA SER A 8 -45.32 19.23 1.43
C SER A 8 -44.80 18.24 0.38
N LEU A 9 -45.51 18.03 -0.73
CA LEU A 9 -45.11 17.10 -1.78
C LEU A 9 -43.74 17.44 -2.40
N VAL A 10 -43.50 18.74 -2.66
CA VAL A 10 -42.22 19.20 -3.22
C VAL A 10 -41.07 19.01 -2.24
N SER A 11 -41.30 19.25 -0.93
CA SER A 11 -40.29 19.04 0.10
C SER A 11 -39.91 17.56 0.25
N THR A 12 -40.88 16.65 0.24
CA THR A 12 -40.59 15.21 0.29
C THR A 12 -39.86 14.74 -0.96
N LEU A 13 -40.24 15.25 -2.13
CA LEU A 13 -39.58 14.89 -3.39
C LEU A 13 -38.11 15.35 -3.40
N LEU A 14 -37.82 16.55 -2.93
CA LEU A 14 -36.44 17.05 -2.81
C LEU A 14 -35.60 16.19 -1.84
N PHE A 15 -36.20 15.79 -0.72
CA PHE A 15 -35.53 14.97 0.29
C PHE A 15 -35.20 13.57 -0.22
N VAL A 16 -36.11 12.97 -0.98
CA VAL A 16 -35.90 11.69 -1.65
C VAL A 16 -34.75 11.80 -2.65
N ILE A 17 -34.73 12.84 -3.50
CA ILE A 17 -33.65 13.03 -4.48
C ILE A 17 -32.28 13.16 -3.77
N VAL A 18 -32.19 13.87 -2.65
CA VAL A 18 -30.94 14.00 -1.86
C VAL A 18 -30.48 12.65 -1.28
N LEU A 19 -31.41 11.80 -0.83
CA LEU A 19 -31.09 10.48 -0.28
C LEU A 19 -30.69 9.44 -1.36
N PHE A 20 -31.18 9.62 -2.59
CA PHE A 20 -30.87 8.74 -3.72
C PHE A 20 -29.67 9.19 -4.56
N PHE A 21 -29.00 10.30 -4.23
CA PHE A 21 -27.68 10.53 -4.78
C PHE A 21 -26.74 9.44 -4.24
N PRO A 22 -26.20 8.57 -5.11
CA PRO A 22 -25.24 7.59 -4.66
C PRO A 22 -24.06 8.37 -4.07
N LYS A 23 -23.89 8.27 -2.75
CA LYS A 23 -22.59 8.57 -2.13
C LYS A 23 -21.65 7.56 -2.74
N GLY A 24 -20.87 7.99 -3.74
CA GLY A 24 -19.92 7.14 -4.42
C GLY A 24 -19.11 6.41 -3.36
N ALA A 25 -19.26 5.10 -3.29
CA ALA A 25 -18.43 4.26 -2.45
C ALA A 25 -17.04 4.27 -3.07
N SER A 26 -16.23 5.26 -2.69
CA SER A 26 -14.83 5.33 -3.08
C SER A 26 -14.10 4.26 -2.29
N ALA A 27 -13.92 3.09 -2.89
CA ALA A 27 -12.77 2.27 -2.56
C ALA A 27 -11.54 3.13 -2.86
N ASN A 28 -10.59 3.28 -1.92
CA ASN A 28 -9.37 4.10 -2.12
C ASN A 28 -8.35 3.41 -3.05
N GLU A 29 -8.87 2.62 -3.97
CA GLU A 29 -8.17 2.10 -5.12
C GLU A 29 -8.34 3.12 -6.22
N GLY A 30 -7.21 3.59 -6.74
CA GLY A 30 -7.24 4.80 -7.53
C GLY A 30 -5.91 5.11 -8.17
N ILE A 31 -5.99 6.00 -9.14
CA ILE A 31 -4.84 6.74 -9.61
C ILE A 31 -4.81 8.11 -8.92
N ILE A 32 -3.62 8.64 -8.71
CA ILE A 32 -3.41 9.95 -8.12
C ILE A 32 -2.43 10.70 -9.00
N ASN A 33 -2.90 11.79 -9.59
CA ASN A 33 -2.08 12.71 -10.36
C ASN A 33 -1.71 13.89 -9.44
N LEU A 34 -0.48 13.91 -8.94
CA LEU A 34 0.00 14.97 -8.06
C LEU A 34 0.63 16.09 -8.87
N ARG A 35 0.13 17.31 -8.67
CA ARG A 35 0.64 18.54 -9.29
C ARG A 35 0.74 19.65 -8.25
N GLY A 36 1.67 20.59 -8.47
CA GLY A 36 1.87 21.74 -7.59
C GLY A 36 1.47 23.04 -8.25
N ALA A 37 0.98 23.99 -7.45
CA ALA A 37 0.74 25.36 -7.91
C ALA A 37 2.08 26.11 -7.95
N GLY A 38 2.77 26.08 -9.09
CA GLY A 38 4.01 26.83 -9.30
C GLY A 38 5.32 26.03 -9.17
N THR A 39 5.24 24.72 -8.94
CA THR A 39 6.41 23.82 -9.00
C THR A 39 6.39 23.02 -10.31
N PHE A 40 7.56 22.84 -10.94
CA PHE A 40 7.68 22.08 -12.19
C PHE A 40 7.52 20.55 -12.02
N GLY A 41 7.58 20.04 -10.80
CA GLY A 41 7.48 18.61 -10.52
C GLY A 41 6.07 18.06 -10.75
N SER A 42 6.01 16.79 -11.12
CA SER A 42 4.76 16.04 -11.18
C SER A 42 4.97 14.62 -10.68
N CYS A 43 3.96 14.03 -10.05
CA CYS A 43 4.00 12.62 -9.68
C CYS A 43 2.72 11.93 -10.10
N PHE A 44 2.87 10.66 -10.43
CA PHE A 44 1.78 9.72 -10.62
C PHE A 44 1.89 8.66 -9.55
N ALA A 45 0.78 8.35 -8.89
CA ALA A 45 0.68 7.21 -8.01
C ALA A 45 -0.52 6.33 -8.37
N ALA A 46 -0.37 5.03 -8.17
CA ALA A 46 -1.46 4.07 -8.23
C ALA A 46 -1.57 3.37 -6.88
N SER A 47 -2.79 3.25 -6.39
CA SER A 47 -3.16 2.57 -5.15
C SER A 47 -4.07 1.39 -5.47
N VAL A 48 -3.71 0.21 -4.99
CA VAL A 48 -4.52 -1.01 -5.13
C VAL A 48 -4.63 -1.66 -3.77
N PHE A 49 -5.83 -2.07 -3.38
CA PHE A 49 -6.11 -2.74 -2.12
C PHE A 49 -5.90 -4.25 -2.28
N VAL A 50 -4.92 -4.79 -1.55
CA VAL A 50 -4.55 -6.20 -1.60
C VAL A 50 -4.41 -6.70 -0.17
N ASP A 51 -5.13 -7.77 0.16
CA ASP A 51 -5.03 -8.51 1.42
C ASP A 51 -5.09 -7.61 2.69
N GLY A 52 -6.00 -6.62 2.70
CA GLY A 52 -6.22 -5.74 3.85
C GLY A 52 -5.32 -4.50 3.90
N THR A 53 -4.46 -4.30 2.90
CA THR A 53 -3.57 -3.13 2.83
C THR A 53 -3.59 -2.49 1.45
N TYR A 54 -3.42 -1.17 1.38
CA TYR A 54 -3.23 -0.45 0.14
C TYR A 54 -1.76 -0.49 -0.27
N LYS A 55 -1.48 -1.08 -1.43
CA LYS A 55 -0.18 -1.00 -2.09
C LYS A 55 -0.14 0.23 -2.97
N ILE A 56 0.77 1.14 -2.65
CA ILE A 56 0.94 2.40 -3.36
C ILE A 56 2.26 2.34 -4.12
N LEU A 57 2.18 2.53 -5.44
CA LEU A 57 3.34 2.68 -6.32
C LEU A 57 3.33 4.11 -6.86
N MET A 58 4.44 4.82 -6.72
CA MET A 58 4.56 6.22 -7.13
C MET A 58 5.81 6.44 -7.95
N THR A 59 5.67 7.27 -8.97
CA THR A 59 6.77 7.80 -9.78
C THR A 59 6.62 9.32 -9.89
N CYS A 60 7.74 10.01 -9.75
CA CYS A 60 7.84 11.45 -9.82
C CYS A 60 8.82 11.84 -10.91
N ARG A 61 8.55 12.96 -11.57
CA ARG A 61 9.40 13.58 -12.57
C ARG A 61 9.59 15.05 -12.23
N ASP A 62 10.76 15.58 -12.57
CA ASP A 62 11.08 17.00 -12.45
C ASP A 62 10.93 17.57 -11.03
N LEU A 63 11.04 16.71 -10.01
CA LEU A 63 11.29 17.13 -8.64
C LEU A 63 12.70 17.73 -8.59
N ARG A 64 12.79 19.06 -8.45
CA ARG A 64 14.09 19.75 -8.35
C ARG A 64 14.89 19.15 -7.21
N ILE A 65 16.16 18.86 -7.40
CA ILE A 65 16.99 18.35 -6.30
C ILE A 65 17.31 19.54 -5.37
N ALA A 66 16.87 19.47 -4.12
CA ALA A 66 17.05 20.48 -3.07
C ALA A 66 16.41 21.85 -3.35
N LEU A 67 15.30 22.16 -2.67
CA LEU A 67 14.75 23.53 -2.66
C LEU A 67 15.66 24.50 -1.90
N THR A 68 16.29 23.98 -0.84
CA THR A 68 17.37 24.63 -0.08
C THR A 68 18.42 23.57 0.28
N SER A 69 19.60 23.99 0.73
CA SER A 69 20.67 23.07 1.17
C SER A 69 20.26 22.13 2.32
N GLU A 70 19.23 22.53 3.08
CA GLU A 70 18.72 21.81 4.24
C GLU A 70 17.49 20.95 3.90
N LYS A 71 16.72 21.29 2.86
CA LYS A 71 15.48 20.62 2.46
C LYS A 71 15.70 19.82 1.17
N ASN A 72 16.36 18.68 1.32
CA ASN A 72 16.78 17.81 0.22
C ASN A 72 16.06 16.45 0.22
N ILE A 73 15.14 16.19 1.15
CA ILE A 73 14.41 14.93 1.25
C ILE A 73 12.94 15.16 0.86
N TYR A 74 12.41 14.31 -0.02
CA TYR A 74 11.00 14.33 -0.40
C TYR A 74 10.24 13.25 0.33
N VAL A 75 9.20 13.64 1.06
CA VAL A 75 8.36 12.70 1.81
C VAL A 75 6.93 12.75 1.31
N ALA A 76 6.37 11.58 1.04
CA ALA A 76 4.97 11.44 0.71
C ALA A 76 4.14 11.21 1.98
N TRP A 77 2.97 11.82 1.99
CA TRP A 77 1.99 11.75 3.06
C TRP A 77 0.61 11.45 2.49
N VAL A 78 -0.19 10.75 3.26
CA VAL A 78 -1.62 10.54 2.99
C VAL A 78 -2.46 11.34 3.94
N GLU A 79 -3.62 11.75 3.47
CA GLU A 79 -4.68 12.34 4.29
C GLU A 79 -5.98 11.53 4.16
N ASP A 80 -6.61 11.23 5.29
CA ASP A 80 -7.91 10.55 5.37
C ASP A 80 -9.11 11.51 5.26
N ASP A 81 -10.32 10.95 5.23
CA ASP A 81 -11.59 11.71 5.19
C ASP A 81 -11.75 12.67 6.39
N ALA A 82 -11.03 12.44 7.49
CA ALA A 82 -11.05 13.23 8.71
C ALA A 82 -9.87 14.22 8.80
N ALA A 83 -9.18 14.47 7.68
CA ALA A 83 -7.98 15.32 7.58
C ALA A 83 -6.80 14.86 8.45
N LYS A 84 -6.77 13.59 8.88
CA LYS A 84 -5.61 13.04 9.59
C LYS A 84 -4.55 12.67 8.59
N GLN A 85 -3.34 13.09 8.91
CA GLN A 85 -2.18 12.89 8.05
C GLN A 85 -1.35 11.73 8.58
N LYS A 86 -0.95 10.81 7.69
CA LYS A 86 -0.01 9.74 8.00
C LYS A 86 1.11 9.73 6.96
N ARG A 87 2.30 9.45 7.44
CA ARG A 87 3.49 9.32 6.59
C ARG A 87 3.42 8.05 5.75
N LEU A 88 3.69 8.17 4.45
CA LEU A 88 3.85 7.01 3.56
C LEU A 88 5.31 6.56 3.45
N GLY A 89 6.24 7.51 3.33
CA GLY A 89 7.65 7.20 3.16
C GLY A 89 8.40 8.27 2.37
N GLU A 90 9.69 8.04 2.21
CA GLU A 90 10.58 8.88 1.40
C GLU A 90 10.51 8.49 -0.08
N ILE A 91 10.59 9.50 -0.95
CA ILE A 91 10.67 9.33 -2.40
C ILE A 91 12.16 9.34 -2.80
N VAL A 92 12.66 8.17 -3.18
CA VAL A 92 14.06 7.99 -3.55
C VAL A 92 14.18 7.84 -5.05
N ASN A 93 15.03 8.64 -5.69
CA ASN A 93 15.22 8.66 -7.15
C ASN A 93 13.90 8.82 -7.93
N GLY A 94 12.98 9.63 -7.39
CA GLY A 94 11.66 9.86 -7.98
C GLY A 94 10.75 8.64 -7.96
N LYS A 95 11.00 7.64 -7.10
CA LYS A 95 10.15 6.45 -6.98
C LYS A 95 9.84 6.15 -5.53
N MET A 96 8.68 5.56 -5.29
CA MET A 96 8.28 5.06 -3.98
C MET A 96 7.37 3.85 -4.15
N SER A 97 7.55 2.85 -3.30
CA SER A 97 6.65 1.71 -3.16
C SER A 97 6.40 1.52 -1.67
N THR A 98 5.15 1.55 -1.24
CA THR A 98 4.80 1.42 0.18
C THR A 98 3.48 0.70 0.37
N LEU A 99 3.20 0.32 1.61
CA LEU A 99 1.97 -0.30 2.05
C LEU A 99 1.36 0.57 3.15
N THR A 100 0.04 0.77 3.12
CA THR A 100 -0.69 1.44 4.19
C THR A 100 -2.00 0.72 4.48
N ASP A 101 -2.30 0.55 5.75
CA ASP A 101 -3.58 0.06 6.27
C ASP A 101 -4.65 1.15 6.35
N ILE A 102 -4.25 2.41 6.19
CA ILE A 102 -5.14 3.56 6.34
C ILE A 102 -5.81 3.90 5.00
N LYS A 103 -7.13 4.11 5.06
CA LYS A 103 -7.94 4.70 4.00
C LYS A 103 -7.58 6.18 3.83
N PHE A 104 -7.32 6.61 2.59
CA PHE A 104 -6.93 7.99 2.28
C PHE A 104 -7.65 8.52 1.05
N VAL A 105 -7.86 9.84 1.01
CA VAL A 105 -8.49 10.55 -0.11
C VAL A 105 -7.51 11.43 -0.88
N ARG A 106 -6.35 11.71 -0.29
CA ARG A 106 -5.34 12.60 -0.86
C ARG A 106 -3.95 12.09 -0.54
N ILE A 107 -3.05 12.26 -1.51
CA ILE A 107 -1.61 12.15 -1.30
C ILE A 107 -1.01 13.54 -1.54
N PHE A 108 -0.06 13.93 -0.69
CA PHE A 108 0.72 15.14 -0.88
C PHE A 108 2.19 14.91 -0.56
N ILE A 109 3.05 15.73 -1.14
CA ILE A 109 4.50 15.62 -1.02
C ILE A 109 5.05 16.88 -0.41
N THR A 110 5.91 16.73 0.59
CA THR A 110 6.63 17.82 1.25
C THR A 110 8.13 17.73 1.00
N ALA A 111 8.80 18.87 1.09
CA ALA A 111 10.24 18.92 1.27
C ALA A 111 10.57 18.94 2.77
N GLU A 112 11.40 17.99 3.20
CA GLU A 112 11.76 17.79 4.59
C GLU A 112 13.27 17.97 4.79
N THR A 113 13.64 18.38 6.01
CA THR A 113 15.04 18.39 6.45
C THR A 113 15.51 17.02 6.94
N SER A 114 14.57 16.14 7.29
CA SER A 114 14.86 14.78 7.73
C SER A 114 13.83 13.78 7.20
N GLY A 115 14.29 12.60 6.85
CA GLY A 115 13.45 11.48 6.43
C GLY A 115 12.76 10.73 7.58
N TYR A 116 12.63 11.30 8.79
CA TYR A 116 12.03 10.61 9.95
C TYR A 116 11.01 11.45 10.73
N GLY A 117 10.60 12.60 10.20
CA GLY A 117 9.57 13.44 10.80
C GLY A 117 8.24 12.68 10.96
N ASN A 118 7.55 12.93 12.08
CA ASN A 118 6.21 12.40 12.36
C ASN A 118 5.08 13.34 11.92
N LYS A 119 5.44 14.55 11.48
CA LYS A 119 4.52 15.56 10.97
C LYS A 119 5.10 16.11 9.67
N PRO A 120 4.24 16.43 8.68
CA PRO A 120 4.70 17.08 7.46
C PRO A 120 5.19 18.50 7.76
N SER A 121 6.16 18.96 6.98
CA SER A 121 6.54 20.37 6.91
C SER A 121 5.43 21.21 6.26
N GLU A 122 5.53 22.53 6.42
CA GLU A 122 4.61 23.48 5.79
C GLU A 122 4.83 23.59 4.27
N ASP A 123 5.96 23.08 3.75
CA ASP A 123 6.34 23.17 2.34
C ASP A 123 5.72 22.04 1.51
N VAL A 124 4.40 22.12 1.32
CA VAL A 124 3.68 21.20 0.42
C VAL A 124 3.96 21.58 -1.03
N LEU A 125 4.56 20.66 -1.78
CA LEU A 125 4.98 20.88 -3.16
C LEU A 125 3.92 20.41 -4.14
N LEU A 126 3.49 19.16 -3.97
CA LEU A 126 2.58 18.49 -4.88
C LEU A 126 1.42 17.92 -4.08
N THR A 127 0.23 18.01 -4.65
CA THR A 127 -0.99 17.44 -4.05
C THR A 127 -1.81 16.78 -5.14
N GLY A 128 -2.50 15.70 -4.80
CA GLY A 128 -3.38 14.98 -5.70
C GLY A 128 -4.43 14.18 -4.93
N PHE A 129 -5.65 14.19 -5.44
CA PHE A 129 -6.76 13.41 -4.89
C PHE A 129 -6.84 12.04 -5.55
N VAL A 130 -7.41 11.09 -4.81
CA VAL A 130 -7.66 9.74 -5.34
C VAL A 130 -8.78 9.80 -6.37
N GLU A 131 -8.44 9.43 -7.60
CA GLU A 131 -9.36 9.29 -8.72
C GLU A 131 -9.64 7.80 -8.95
N PRO A 132 -10.91 7.39 -9.16
CA PRO A 132 -11.25 5.99 -9.40
C PRO A 132 -10.51 5.41 -10.62
N ILE A 133 -10.01 4.17 -10.50
CA ILE A 133 -9.47 3.45 -11.66
C ILE A 133 -10.62 3.04 -12.58
N ASN A 134 -10.60 3.49 -13.83
CA ASN A 134 -11.46 2.95 -14.87
C ASN A 134 -10.77 1.75 -15.53
N PHE A 135 -11.18 0.53 -15.15
CA PHE A 135 -10.66 -0.71 -15.73
C PHE A 135 -11.18 -1.00 -17.16
N GLY A 136 -12.05 -0.15 -17.70
CA GLY A 136 -12.69 -0.36 -19.00
C GLY A 136 -13.66 -1.55 -19.00
N PRO A 137 -14.15 -1.97 -20.18
CA PRO A 137 -15.11 -3.08 -20.32
C PRO A 137 -14.52 -4.47 -20.03
N GLY A 138 -13.24 -4.55 -19.63
CA GLY A 138 -12.50 -5.79 -19.56
C GLY A 138 -12.23 -6.38 -20.95
N ILE A 139 -11.30 -7.33 -21.02
CA ILE A 139 -11.17 -8.21 -22.18
C ILE A 139 -12.28 -9.26 -22.04
N ALA A 140 -13.25 -9.25 -22.97
CA ALA A 140 -14.11 -10.39 -23.15
C ALA A 140 -13.20 -11.59 -23.38
N SER A 141 -13.31 -12.62 -22.53
CA SER A 141 -12.55 -13.86 -22.70
C SER A 141 -12.74 -14.30 -24.15
N THR A 142 -11.68 -14.32 -24.94
CA THR A 142 -11.75 -14.92 -26.26
C THR A 142 -12.26 -16.34 -26.09
N PRO A 143 -13.17 -16.83 -26.95
CA PRO A 143 -13.65 -18.19 -26.84
C PRO A 143 -12.43 -19.12 -26.80
N ILE A 144 -12.38 -19.99 -25.79
CA ILE A 144 -11.36 -21.03 -25.66
C ILE A 144 -11.31 -21.74 -27.01
N LEU A 145 -10.22 -21.58 -27.74
CA LEU A 145 -9.98 -22.36 -28.94
C LEU A 145 -9.87 -23.81 -28.47
N THR A 146 -10.89 -24.61 -28.76
CA THR A 146 -10.86 -26.05 -28.56
C THR A 146 -9.59 -26.57 -29.24
N PRO A 147 -8.67 -27.25 -28.53
CA PRO A 147 -7.43 -27.72 -29.13
C PRO A 147 -7.77 -28.62 -30.32
N THR A 148 -7.22 -28.30 -31.48
CA THR A 148 -7.27 -29.19 -32.65
C THR A 148 -6.64 -30.52 -32.26
N PRO A 149 -7.30 -31.67 -32.48
CA PRO A 149 -6.77 -32.96 -32.08
C PRO A 149 -5.42 -33.20 -32.76
N ILE A 150 -4.38 -33.41 -31.95
CA ILE A 150 -3.06 -33.84 -32.41
C ILE A 150 -3.23 -35.26 -32.98
N PRO A 151 -2.78 -35.54 -34.22
CA PRO A 151 -2.85 -36.89 -34.77
C PRO A 151 -2.01 -37.84 -33.91
N SER A 152 -2.66 -38.90 -33.41
CA SER A 152 -2.04 -39.97 -32.64
C SER A 152 -1.04 -40.73 -33.52
N ARG A 153 0.26 -40.48 -33.31
CA ARG A 153 1.31 -41.35 -33.83
C ARG A 153 1.44 -42.52 -32.86
N SER A 154 1.04 -43.70 -33.30
CA SER A 154 1.28 -44.95 -32.58
C SER A 154 2.79 -45.22 -32.59
N GLU A 155 3.46 -44.95 -31.47
CA GLU A 155 4.83 -45.38 -31.24
C GLU A 155 4.82 -46.67 -30.41
N THR A 156 5.29 -47.72 -31.06
CA THR A 156 5.61 -49.02 -30.50
C THR A 156 6.46 -48.86 -29.24
N VAL A 157 5.95 -49.44 -28.14
CA VAL A 157 6.64 -49.59 -26.87
C VAL A 157 7.97 -50.31 -27.08
N LEU A 158 9.07 -49.59 -26.87
CA LEU A 158 10.36 -50.19 -26.51
C LEU A 158 10.75 -49.64 -25.14
N THR A 159 10.78 -50.55 -24.17
CA THR A 159 11.18 -50.35 -22.79
C THR A 159 12.69 -50.12 -22.70
N PRO A 160 13.16 -49.08 -22.00
CA PRO A 160 14.50 -49.06 -21.43
C PRO A 160 14.44 -49.10 -19.90
N LYS A 161 14.88 -50.25 -19.39
CA LYS A 161 15.58 -50.51 -18.12
C LYS A 161 15.72 -49.31 -17.16
N VAL A 162 14.99 -49.41 -16.05
CA VAL A 162 15.15 -48.61 -14.83
C VAL A 162 16.59 -48.67 -14.33
N THR A 163 17.28 -47.53 -14.35
CA THR A 163 18.47 -47.29 -13.52
C THR A 163 18.04 -46.35 -12.41
N LYS A 164 18.05 -46.86 -11.17
CA LYS A 164 17.80 -46.07 -9.97
C LYS A 164 18.95 -45.07 -9.80
N THR A 165 18.70 -43.80 -10.07
CA THR A 165 19.51 -42.70 -9.55
C THR A 165 18.91 -42.31 -8.21
N THR A 166 19.64 -42.59 -7.14
CA THR A 166 19.37 -42.14 -5.78
C THR A 166 19.56 -40.61 -5.74
N GLU A 167 18.46 -39.85 -5.65
CA GLU A 167 18.55 -38.46 -5.19
C GLU A 167 18.51 -38.41 -3.66
N PRO A 168 19.40 -37.64 -3.02
CA PRO A 168 19.45 -37.54 -1.58
C PRO A 168 18.27 -36.70 -1.09
N GLY A 169 17.47 -37.28 -0.21
CA GLY A 169 16.65 -36.49 0.70
C GLY A 169 17.57 -35.62 1.55
N ASN A 170 17.31 -34.31 1.59
CA ASN A 170 17.21 -33.55 2.84
C ASN A 170 16.99 -32.05 2.63
N SER A 171 16.03 -31.53 3.39
CA SER A 171 16.18 -30.31 4.20
C SER A 171 16.29 -28.97 3.47
N GLY A 172 15.16 -28.46 2.98
CA GLY A 172 14.98 -27.04 2.67
C GLY A 172 13.81 -26.46 3.46
N LEU A 173 13.95 -25.23 3.97
CA LEU A 173 12.98 -24.43 4.74
C LEU A 173 12.88 -24.63 6.27
N GLY A 174 13.10 -25.82 6.84
CA GLY A 174 12.99 -26.01 8.31
C GLY A 174 14.16 -25.48 9.15
N SER A 175 15.37 -25.39 8.56
CA SER A 175 16.62 -25.13 9.29
C SER A 175 16.88 -23.63 9.55
N ALA A 176 16.51 -22.76 8.60
CA ALA A 176 16.74 -21.32 8.71
C ALA A 176 15.81 -20.65 9.75
N LEU A 177 14.53 -21.04 9.78
CA LEU A 177 13.55 -20.52 10.75
C LEU A 177 13.90 -20.89 12.19
N SER A 178 14.42 -22.11 12.43
CA SER A 178 14.81 -22.53 13.79
C SER A 178 16.01 -21.72 14.31
N THR A 179 16.91 -21.31 13.42
CA THR A 179 18.14 -20.58 13.79
C THR A 179 17.81 -19.14 14.16
N VAL A 180 16.94 -18.47 13.40
CA VAL A 180 16.48 -17.10 13.72
C VAL A 180 15.68 -17.09 15.03
N PHE A 181 14.81 -18.08 15.25
CA PHE A 181 14.01 -18.16 16.48
C PHE A 181 14.89 -18.41 17.72
N LYS A 182 15.94 -19.24 17.61
CA LYS A 182 16.90 -19.47 18.71
C LYS A 182 17.70 -18.21 19.06
N ILE A 183 18.13 -17.45 18.06
CA ILE A 183 18.86 -16.19 18.29
C ILE A 183 17.96 -15.14 18.93
N ALA A 184 16.71 -15.01 18.46
CA ALA A 184 15.74 -14.08 19.04
C ALA A 184 15.39 -14.46 20.50
N LEU A 185 15.21 -15.75 20.79
CA LEU A 185 14.86 -16.23 22.12
C LEU A 185 16.02 -16.10 23.13
N LEU A 186 17.25 -16.35 22.70
CA LEU A 186 18.44 -16.11 23.52
C LEU A 186 18.66 -14.60 23.77
N GLY A 187 18.50 -13.76 22.75
CA GLY A 187 18.61 -12.31 22.89
C GLY A 187 17.58 -11.74 23.88
N PHE A 188 16.33 -12.18 23.77
CA PHE A 188 15.26 -11.76 24.68
C PHE A 188 15.47 -12.29 26.10
N GLY A 189 15.95 -13.52 26.26
CA GLY A 189 16.28 -14.10 27.57
C GLY A 189 17.38 -13.32 28.31
N VAL A 190 18.45 -12.93 27.61
CA VAL A 190 19.51 -12.09 28.19
C VAL A 190 18.97 -10.72 28.59
N LEU A 191 18.14 -10.10 27.75
CA LEU A 191 17.51 -8.81 28.06
C LEU A 191 16.67 -8.88 29.35
N LEU A 192 15.85 -9.91 29.51
CA LEU A 192 15.04 -10.10 30.71
C LEU A 192 15.88 -10.31 31.96
N LEU A 193 17.00 -11.04 31.84
CA LEU A 193 17.92 -11.26 32.95
C LEU A 193 18.56 -9.94 33.42
N VAL A 194 19.00 -9.10 32.47
CA VAL A 194 19.57 -7.78 32.77
C VAL A 194 18.54 -6.90 33.46
N VAL A 195 17.33 -6.79 32.91
CA VAL A 195 16.25 -5.99 33.51
C VAL A 195 15.88 -6.52 34.90
N GLY A 196 15.80 -7.83 35.08
CA GLY A 196 15.52 -8.47 36.37
C GLY A 196 16.58 -8.17 37.42
N VAL A 197 17.87 -8.26 37.07
CA VAL A 197 18.99 -7.94 37.96
C VAL A 197 18.99 -6.45 38.32
N PHE A 198 18.80 -5.56 37.34
CA PHE A 198 18.71 -4.11 37.61
C PHE A 198 17.52 -3.75 38.48
N SER A 199 16.35 -4.39 38.28
CA SER A 199 15.17 -4.20 39.11
C SER A 199 15.40 -4.70 40.55
N PHE A 200 16.08 -5.83 40.70
CA PHE A 200 16.43 -6.36 42.03
C PHE A 200 17.46 -5.49 42.76
N LEU A 201 18.48 -5.01 42.05
CA LEU A 201 19.50 -4.10 42.60
C LEU A 201 18.91 -2.73 42.95
N SER A 202 18.00 -2.19 42.14
CA SER A 202 17.32 -0.93 42.47
C SER A 202 16.44 -1.08 43.70
N ARG A 203 15.74 -2.21 43.84
CA ARG A 203 14.93 -2.50 45.03
C ARG A 203 15.78 -2.67 46.29
N ARG A 204 16.97 -3.26 46.18
CA ARG A 204 17.91 -3.38 47.32
C ARG A 204 18.55 -2.06 47.75
N ARG A 205 18.68 -1.07 46.86
CA ARG A 205 19.17 0.27 47.22
C ARG A 205 18.10 1.16 47.84
N SER A 206 16.82 0.77 47.74
CA SER A 206 15.66 1.52 48.24
C SER A 206 15.17 1.05 49.62
N LEU A 207 15.82 0.05 50.21
CA LEU A 207 15.61 -0.44 51.59
C LEU A 207 16.85 -0.13 52.41
#